data_AF-A0A0J6SCD9-F1
#
_entry.id   AF-A0A0J6SCD9-F1
#
_cell.length_a   1.000
_cell.length_b   1.000
_cell.length_c   1.000
_cell.angle_alpha   90.00
_cell.angle_beta   90.00
_cell.angle_gamma   90.00
#
_symmetry.space_group_name_H-M   'P 1'
#
loop_
_entity.id
_entity.type
_entity.pdbx_description
1 polymer ?
#
loop_
_entity_poly.entity_id
_entity_poly.type
_entity_poly.pdbx_seq_one_letter_code
_entity_poly.pdbx_strand_id
1 'polypeptide(L)'
;MTTEPPETGLVVRYSFLWPREHDRGEIEGRKDRPVCLVVPVDVGQGAVVVFPITTQEPLPGRSAVAVPEIERRRLKLPGDRPCWIMLDEANSDVMPGSYHLVPLETHPLRYAYGRFSPAFMRVVLRTMGEAIRARQLRMVPRER
;
A
#
# COMPACT_ATOMS: atom_id res chain seq x y z
N MET A 1 -0.08 -3.20 17.54
CA MET A 1 0.72 -2.03 17.09
C MET A 1 2.03 -2.54 16.55
N THR A 2 2.34 -2.27 15.28
CA THR A 2 3.61 -2.67 14.68
C THR A 2 4.79 -1.95 15.32
N THR A 3 5.84 -2.71 15.62
CA THR A 3 7.10 -2.16 16.13
C THR A 3 8.10 -1.83 15.02
N GLU A 4 7.78 -2.18 13.77
CA GLU A 4 8.67 -1.92 12.63
C GLU A 4 8.55 -0.45 12.18
N PRO A 5 9.68 0.26 12.02
CA PRO A 5 9.66 1.62 11.48
C PRO A 5 9.12 1.58 10.05
N PRO A 6 8.37 2.61 9.60
CA PRO A 6 7.92 2.68 8.22
C PRO A 6 9.15 2.90 7.33
N GLU A 7 9.61 1.82 6.71
CA GLU A 7 10.67 1.87 5.73
C GLU A 7 10.10 1.79 4.31
N THR A 8 10.80 2.42 3.37
CA THR A 8 10.44 2.35 1.95
C THR A 8 10.41 0.89 1.50
N GLY A 9 9.29 0.45 0.92
CA GLY A 9 9.14 -0.92 0.43
C GLY A 9 8.52 -1.88 1.42
N LEU A 10 8.19 -1.44 2.64
CA LEU A 10 7.45 -2.25 3.61
C LEU A 10 6.07 -2.60 3.06
N VAL A 11 5.73 -3.89 3.09
CA VAL A 11 4.45 -4.43 2.63
C VAL A 11 3.67 -4.93 3.82
N VAL A 12 2.49 -4.35 4.04
CA VAL A 12 1.64 -4.59 5.21
C VAL A 12 0.26 -5.08 4.82
N ARG A 13 -0.46 -5.67 5.76
CA ARG A 13 -1.91 -5.83 5.66
C ARG A 13 -2.56 -4.61 6.32
N TYR A 14 -3.42 -3.92 5.57
CA TYR A 14 -3.91 -2.60 5.93
C TYR A 14 -5.36 -2.42 5.46
N SER A 15 -6.20 -1.81 6.30
CA SER A 15 -7.58 -1.46 5.96
C SER A 15 -7.60 -0.23 5.05
N PHE A 16 -7.35 -0.46 3.76
CA PHE A 16 -7.34 0.59 2.74
C PHE A 16 -8.75 1.10 2.47
N LEU A 17 -8.88 2.42 2.30
CA LEU A 17 -10.15 3.07 2.01
C LEU A 17 -10.07 3.68 0.61
N TRP A 18 -10.85 3.16 -0.32
CA TRP A 18 -10.81 3.66 -1.69
C TRP A 18 -11.39 5.08 -1.78
N PRO A 19 -10.87 5.96 -2.65
CA PRO A 19 -11.44 7.30 -2.84
C PRO A 19 -12.96 7.28 -3.10
N ARG A 20 -13.45 6.33 -3.91
CA ARG A 20 -14.89 6.15 -4.16
C ARG A 20 -15.73 5.76 -2.93
N GLU A 21 -15.11 5.17 -1.90
CA GLU A 21 -15.76 4.81 -0.62
C GLU A 21 -15.72 6.01 0.31
N HIS A 22 -14.59 6.70 0.37
CA HIS A 22 -14.46 7.97 1.10
C HIS A 22 -15.44 9.03 0.60
N ASP A 23 -15.58 9.19 -0.73
CA ASP A 23 -16.53 10.11 -1.36
C ASP A 23 -18.01 9.79 -1.00
N ARG A 24 -18.29 8.58 -0.49
CA ARG A 24 -19.61 8.14 0.00
C ARG A 24 -19.76 8.23 1.52
N GLY A 25 -18.78 8.77 2.23
CA GLY A 25 -18.78 8.91 3.68
C GLY A 25 -18.41 7.64 4.44
N GLU A 26 -17.83 6.63 3.78
CA GLU A 26 -17.35 5.42 4.46
C GLU A 26 -16.04 5.71 5.21
N ILE A 27 -15.93 5.17 6.43
CA ILE A 27 -14.78 5.39 7.32
C ILE A 27 -13.90 4.11 7.39
N GLU A 28 -14.53 2.95 7.28
CA GLU A 28 -13.86 1.64 7.27
C GLU A 28 -13.98 0.98 5.89
N GLY A 29 -12.88 0.44 5.37
CA GLY A 29 -12.89 -0.32 4.12
C GLY A 29 -13.78 -1.55 4.24
N ARG A 30 -14.82 -1.65 3.39
CA ARG A 30 -15.89 -2.67 3.50
C ARG A 30 -15.45 -4.14 3.43
N LYS A 31 -14.23 -4.43 2.97
CA LYS A 31 -13.76 -5.81 2.77
C LYS A 31 -12.31 -5.96 3.17
N ASP A 32 -12.10 -6.88 4.07
CA ASP A 32 -10.80 -7.20 4.60
C ASP A 32 -9.90 -7.81 3.51
N ARG A 33 -8.62 -7.38 3.51
CA ARG A 33 -7.45 -7.83 2.70
C ARG A 33 -7.04 -7.01 1.45
N PRO A 34 -6.69 -5.72 1.58
CA PRO A 34 -5.65 -5.14 0.76
C PRO A 34 -4.28 -5.32 1.42
N VAL A 35 -3.40 -6.03 0.71
CA VAL A 35 -1.96 -5.94 0.94
C VAL A 35 -1.56 -4.56 0.44
N CYS A 36 -0.80 -3.79 1.22
CA CYS A 36 -0.43 -2.43 0.84
C CYS A 36 1.07 -2.22 0.92
N LEU A 37 1.57 -1.40 0.01
CA LEU A 37 2.93 -0.87 0.03
C LEU A 37 2.96 0.42 0.84
N VAL A 38 3.92 0.53 1.77
CA VAL A 38 4.21 1.74 2.54
C VAL A 38 5.39 2.49 1.90
N VAL A 39 5.20 3.79 1.69
CA VAL A 39 6.22 4.74 1.26
C VAL A 39 6.30 5.88 2.27
N PRO A 40 7.36 5.99 3.07
CA PRO A 40 7.58 7.12 3.98
C PRO A 40 7.76 8.41 3.19
N VAL A 41 7.08 9.48 3.64
CA VAL A 41 7.20 10.82 3.05
C VAL A 41 7.81 11.83 4.03
N ASP A 42 7.64 11.62 5.33
CA ASP A 42 8.37 12.32 6.38
C ASP A 42 8.71 11.32 7.50
N VAL A 43 9.96 10.88 7.55
CA VAL A 43 10.43 9.91 8.55
C VAL A 43 10.45 10.51 9.95
N GLY A 44 10.69 11.82 10.08
CA GLY A 44 10.75 12.50 11.38
C GLY A 44 9.38 12.60 12.05
N GLN A 45 8.32 12.76 11.27
CA GLN A 45 6.93 12.81 11.74
C GLN A 45 6.19 11.47 11.63
N GLY A 46 6.82 10.46 11.03
CA GLY A 46 6.19 9.16 10.77
C GLY A 46 5.13 9.20 9.66
N ALA A 47 5.08 10.26 8.86
CA ALA A 47 4.10 10.38 7.79
C ALA A 47 4.41 9.39 6.66
N VAL A 48 3.40 8.62 6.28
CA VAL A 48 3.50 7.61 5.22
C VAL A 48 2.38 7.77 4.21
N VAL A 49 2.68 7.36 2.98
CA VAL A 49 1.69 7.11 1.94
C VAL A 49 1.59 5.61 1.74
N VAL A 50 0.37 5.10 1.70
CA VAL A 50 0.05 3.68 1.62
C VAL A 50 -0.67 3.43 0.29
N PHE A 51 -0.13 2.54 -0.53
CA PHE A 51 -0.67 2.19 -1.85
C PHE A 51 -1.26 0.78 -1.82
N PRO A 52 -2.46 0.55 -2.41
CA PRO A 52 -3.07 -0.76 -2.41
C PRO A 52 -2.44 -1.68 -3.45
N ILE A 53 -2.32 -2.96 -3.11
CA ILE A 53 -1.97 -4.04 -4.03
C ILE A 53 -3.24 -4.84 -4.34
N THR A 54 -3.60 -4.91 -5.62
CA THR A 54 -4.81 -5.60 -6.09
C THR A 54 -4.48 -6.71 -7.08
N THR A 55 -5.31 -7.75 -7.13
CA THR A 55 -5.28 -8.79 -8.18
C THR A 55 -6.18 -8.44 -9.37
N GLN A 56 -6.83 -7.28 -9.33
CA GLN A 56 -7.57 -6.74 -10.46
C GLN A 56 -6.61 -6.06 -11.41
N GLU A 57 -6.65 -6.44 -12.68
CA GLU A 57 -5.86 -5.81 -13.71
C GLU A 57 -6.24 -4.32 -13.85
N PRO A 58 -5.26 -3.40 -13.86
CA PRO A 58 -5.52 -1.98 -14.06
C PRO A 58 -6.18 -1.71 -15.41
N LEU A 59 -7.21 -0.86 -15.41
CA LEU A 59 -7.77 -0.35 -16.67
C LEU A 59 -6.74 0.49 -17.43
N PRO A 60 -6.82 0.57 -18.77
CA PRO A 60 -5.96 1.42 -19.56
C PRO A 60 -5.92 2.87 -19.05
N GLY A 61 -4.72 3.46 -18.98
CA GLY A 61 -4.51 4.84 -18.53
C GLY A 61 -4.36 5.02 -17.02
N ARG A 62 -4.53 3.97 -16.22
CA ARG A 62 -4.24 4.00 -14.78
C ARG A 62 -2.75 3.87 -14.49
N SER A 63 -2.26 4.59 -13.48
CA SER A 63 -0.86 4.46 -13.05
C SER A 63 -0.74 3.28 -12.09
N ALA A 64 -0.03 2.24 -12.51
CA ALA A 64 0.16 1.03 -11.72
C ALA A 64 1.46 0.30 -12.10
N VAL A 65 1.98 -0.49 -11.17
CA VAL A 65 3.16 -1.33 -11.39
C VAL A 65 2.81 -2.78 -11.09
N ALA A 66 3.03 -3.67 -12.06
CA ALA A 66 2.90 -5.12 -11.85
C ALA A 66 3.96 -5.59 -10.84
N VAL A 67 3.55 -6.37 -9.84
CA VAL A 67 4.46 -6.93 -8.85
C VAL A 67 5.13 -8.17 -9.45
N PRO A 68 6.48 -8.20 -9.55
CA PRO A 68 7.18 -9.37 -10.06
C PRO A 68 6.87 -10.62 -9.23
N GLU A 69 6.73 -11.76 -9.92
CA GLU A 69 6.42 -13.02 -9.24
C GLU A 69 7.45 -13.38 -8.16
N ILE A 70 8.74 -13.08 -8.40
CA ILE A 70 9.81 -13.30 -7.43
C ILE A 70 9.62 -12.48 -6.14
N GLU A 71 9.15 -11.24 -6.25
CA GLU A 71 8.84 -10.37 -5.10
C GLU A 71 7.64 -10.92 -4.33
N ARG A 72 6.58 -11.31 -5.05
CA ARG A 72 5.38 -11.95 -4.48
C ARG A 72 5.72 -13.21 -3.69
N ARG A 73 6.50 -14.12 -4.29
CA ARG A 73 6.92 -15.38 -3.68
C ARG A 73 7.81 -15.15 -2.46
N ARG A 74 8.78 -14.22 -2.55
CA ARG A 74 9.69 -13.89 -1.44
C ARG A 74 8.95 -13.36 -0.22
N LEU A 75 7.92 -12.53 -0.44
CA LEU A 75 7.09 -11.97 0.62
C LEU A 75 5.91 -12.85 1.02
N LYS A 76 5.74 -14.02 0.38
CA LYS A 76 4.62 -14.94 0.61
C LYS A 76 3.27 -14.20 0.55
N LEU A 77 3.13 -13.29 -0.41
CA LEU A 77 1.87 -12.56 -0.58
C LEU A 77 0.74 -13.56 -0.88
N PRO A 78 -0.47 -13.32 -0.35
CA PRO A 78 -1.57 -14.27 -0.48
C PRO A 78 -1.96 -14.47 -1.94
N GLY A 79 -2.17 -15.74 -2.31
CA GLY A 79 -2.73 -16.15 -3.59
C GLY A 79 -1.75 -16.26 -4.76
N ASP A 80 -2.31 -16.80 -5.83
CA ASP A 80 -1.80 -17.12 -7.17
C ASP A 80 -1.43 -16.04 -8.15
N ARG A 81 -2.32 -15.04 -8.12
CA ARG A 81 -2.68 -14.29 -9.29
C ARG A 81 -1.71 -13.13 -9.47
N PRO A 82 -1.42 -12.71 -10.71
CA PRO A 82 -0.78 -11.43 -10.95
C PRO A 82 -1.43 -10.35 -10.09
N CYS A 83 -0.60 -9.46 -9.55
CA CYS A 83 -1.08 -8.34 -8.77
C CYS A 83 -0.32 -7.07 -9.13
N TRP A 84 -0.93 -5.93 -8.84
CA TRP A 84 -0.45 -4.61 -9.21
C TRP A 84 -0.52 -3.68 -8.01
N ILE A 85 0.50 -2.83 -7.86
CA ILE A 85 0.47 -1.69 -6.96
C ILE A 85 -0.21 -0.55 -7.74
N MET A 86 -1.35 -0.07 -7.25
CA MET A 86 -1.99 1.13 -7.82
C MET A 86 -1.26 2.36 -7.31
N LEU A 87 -0.88 3.27 -8.20
CA LEU A 87 -0.09 4.48 -7.88
C LEU A 87 -0.84 5.79 -8.16
N ASP A 88 -2.11 5.68 -8.54
CA ASP A 88 -3.06 6.78 -8.73
C ASP A 88 -4.07 6.89 -7.58
N GLU A 89 -4.06 5.97 -6.61
CA GLU A 89 -4.89 6.01 -5.42
C GLU A 89 -4.05 5.61 -4.19
N ALA A 90 -4.11 6.42 -3.13
CA ALA A 90 -3.36 6.16 -1.91
C ALA A 90 -4.08 6.67 -0.65
N ASN A 91 -3.66 6.14 0.49
CA ASN A 91 -4.00 6.67 1.80
C ASN A 91 -2.80 7.44 2.37
N SER A 92 -3.02 8.55 3.06
CA SER A 92 -2.02 9.17 3.92
C SER A 92 -2.29 8.80 5.37
N ASP A 93 -1.26 8.34 6.08
CA ASP A 93 -1.36 7.84 7.45
C ASP A 93 -0.07 8.16 8.24
N VAL A 94 -0.05 7.82 9.53
CA VAL A 94 1.11 7.97 10.42
C VAL A 94 1.53 6.60 10.96
N MET A 95 2.82 6.28 10.82
CA MET A 95 3.44 5.06 11.33
C MET A 95 4.75 5.36 12.08
N PRO A 96 5.07 4.64 13.17
CA PRO A 96 4.26 3.59 13.80
C PRO A 96 3.01 4.15 14.50
N GLY A 97 2.02 3.28 14.76
CA GLY A 97 0.82 3.63 15.54
C GLY A 97 -0.49 3.79 14.75
N SER A 98 -0.51 3.48 13.45
CA SER A 98 -1.74 3.43 12.67
C SER A 98 -2.74 2.40 13.24
N TYR A 99 -4.01 2.81 13.38
CA TYR A 99 -5.14 1.96 13.78
C TYR A 99 -5.66 1.10 12.63
N HIS A 100 -5.23 1.40 11.41
CA HIS A 100 -5.70 0.75 10.18
C HIS A 100 -4.85 -0.46 9.79
N LEU A 101 -3.81 -0.77 10.56
CA LEU A 101 -3.00 -1.97 10.38
C LEU A 101 -3.77 -3.20 10.86
N VAL A 102 -3.82 -4.23 10.02
CA VAL A 102 -4.53 -5.48 10.30
C VAL A 102 -3.52 -6.61 10.49
N PRO A 103 -3.67 -7.49 11.49
CA PRO A 103 -2.76 -8.63 11.66
C PRO A 103 -2.78 -9.55 10.44
N LEU A 104 -1.64 -10.16 10.12
CA LEU A 104 -1.56 -11.22 9.12
C LEU A 104 -2.41 -12.42 9.57
N GLU A 105 -3.13 -13.03 8.65
CA GLU A 105 -3.97 -14.20 8.95
C GLU A 105 -3.17 -15.37 9.53
N THR A 106 -1.96 -15.57 9.02
CA THR A 106 -1.08 -16.65 9.44
C THR A 106 -0.33 -16.32 10.73
N HIS A 107 -0.29 -15.05 11.14
CA HIS A 107 0.51 -14.58 12.27
C HIS A 107 -0.20 -13.40 12.96
N PRO A 108 -1.06 -13.64 13.97
CA PRO A 108 -1.90 -12.61 14.59
C PRO A 108 -1.14 -11.51 15.35
N LEU A 109 0.19 -11.63 15.49
CA LEU A 109 1.06 -10.61 16.09
C LEU A 109 1.93 -9.86 15.06
N ARG A 110 1.87 -10.23 13.78
CA ARG A 110 2.60 -9.58 12.69
C ARG A 110 1.61 -8.85 11.79
N TYR A 111 2.04 -7.75 11.19
CA TYR A 111 1.22 -6.97 10.26
C TYR A 111 1.92 -6.78 8.92
N ALA A 112 3.22 -7.06 8.84
CA ALA A 112 4.05 -6.91 7.65
C ALA A 112 4.41 -8.26 7.04
N TYR A 113 4.30 -8.35 5.71
CA TYR A 113 4.78 -9.47 4.89
C TYR A 113 6.29 -9.42 4.67
N GLY A 114 6.90 -8.24 4.82
CA GLY A 114 8.31 -7.97 4.62
C GLY A 114 8.50 -6.78 3.67
N ARG A 115 9.65 -6.74 2.97
CA ARG A 115 10.03 -5.60 2.11
C ARG A 115 10.28 -6.00 0.66
N PHE A 116 9.76 -5.18 -0.25
CA PHE A 116 10.15 -5.23 -1.65
C PHE A 116 11.63 -4.89 -1.82
N SER A 117 12.25 -5.43 -2.87
CA SER A 117 13.67 -5.21 -3.11
C SER A 117 13.94 -3.75 -3.50
N PRO A 118 15.13 -3.21 -3.18
CA PRO A 118 15.50 -1.87 -3.63
C PRO A 118 15.42 -1.70 -5.15
N ALA A 119 15.71 -2.76 -5.90
CA ALA A 119 15.60 -2.75 -7.37
C ALA A 119 14.16 -2.57 -7.85
N PHE A 120 13.21 -3.31 -7.25
CA PHE A 120 11.81 -3.15 -7.57
C PHE A 120 11.28 -1.79 -7.11
N MET A 121 11.68 -1.33 -5.91
CA MET A 121 11.27 -0.03 -5.39
C MET A 121 11.72 1.14 -6.26
N ARG A 122 12.87 1.07 -6.95
CA ARG A 122 13.26 2.10 -7.93
C ARG A 122 12.25 2.24 -9.08
N VAL A 123 11.68 1.12 -9.56
CA VAL A 123 10.64 1.14 -10.60
C VAL A 123 9.36 1.77 -10.08
N VAL A 124 8.95 1.37 -8.86
CA VAL A 124 7.75 1.90 -8.21
C VAL A 124 7.87 3.41 -7.97
N LEU A 125 8.96 3.88 -7.34
CA LEU A 125 9.16 5.29 -7.03
C LEU A 125 9.26 6.17 -8.28
N ARG A 126 9.86 5.67 -9.37
CA ARG A 126 9.88 6.37 -10.66
C ARG A 126 8.46 6.56 -11.20
N THR A 127 7.67 5.49 -11.24
CA THR A 127 6.29 5.50 -11.74
C THR A 127 5.37 6.36 -10.86
N MET A 128 5.57 6.32 -9.54
CA MET A 128 4.90 7.20 -8.59
C MET A 128 5.22 8.67 -8.88
N GLY A 129 6.49 9.01 -9.12
CA GLY A 129 6.89 10.37 -9.49
C GLY A 129 6.24 10.84 -10.80
N GLU A 130 6.05 9.96 -11.77
CA GLU A 130 5.30 10.25 -13.02
C GLU A 130 3.82 10.52 -12.74
N ALA A 131 3.17 9.69 -11.93
CA ALA A 131 1.77 9.87 -11.53
C ALA A 131 1.53 11.20 -10.79
N ILE A 132 2.46 11.58 -9.90
CA ILE A 132 2.42 12.86 -9.18
C ILE A 132 2.55 14.03 -10.15
N ARG A 133 3.53 14.00 -11.06
CA ARG A 133 3.72 15.05 -12.07
C ARG A 133 2.50 15.19 -12.99
N ALA A 134 1.86 14.07 -13.32
CA ALA A 134 0.64 14.02 -14.11
C ALA A 134 -0.63 14.40 -13.32
N ARG A 135 -0.52 14.69 -12.00
CA ARG A 135 -1.66 14.97 -11.10
C ARG A 135 -2.72 13.88 -11.09
N GLN A 136 -2.31 12.63 -11.23
CA GLN A 136 -3.20 11.46 -11.26
C GLN A 136 -3.44 10.85 -9.88
N LEU A 137 -2.62 11.19 -8.88
CA LEU A 137 -2.72 10.63 -7.54
C LEU A 137 -3.88 11.26 -6.74
N ARG A 138 -4.87 10.44 -6.39
CA ARG A 138 -5.89 10.76 -5.39
C ARG A 138 -5.46 10.23 -4.02
N MET A 139 -5.47 11.10 -3.02
CA MET A 139 -5.05 10.76 -1.66
C MET A 139 -6.23 10.86 -0.69
N VAL A 140 -6.39 9.85 0.16
CA VAL A 140 -7.41 9.80 1.21
C VAL A 140 -6.71 9.93 2.57
N PRO A 141 -7.01 10.97 3.37
CA PRO A 141 -6.50 11.08 4.72
C PRO A 141 -7.11 10.01 5.63
N ARG A 142 -6.28 9.41 6.48
CA ARG A 142 -6.72 8.44 7.48
C ARG A 142 -6.63 9.06 8.85
N GLU A 143 -7.80 9.25 9.45
CA GLU A 143 -7.95 9.75 10.81
C GLU A 143 -7.62 8.64 11.82
N ARG A 144 -7.25 9.04 13.03
CA ARG A 144 -7.01 8.13 14.16
C ARG A 144 -8.32 7.66 14.77
#